data_AF-A0A150G9W6-F1
#
_entry.id   AF-A0A150G9W6-F1
#
_cell.length_a   1.000
_cell.length_b   1.000
_cell.length_c   1.000
_cell.angle_alpha   90.00
_cell.angle_beta   90.00
_cell.angle_gamma   90.00
#
_symmetry.space_group_name_H-M   'P 1'
#
loop_
_entity.id
_entity.type
_entity.pdbx_description
1 polymer ?
#
loop_
_entity_poly.entity_id
_entity_poly.type
_entity_poly.pdbx_seq_one_letter_code
_entity_poly.pdbx_strand_id
1 'polypeptide(L)'
;MPGAPHTGEEEQALFDEACSLHASGQELPRAESLYRSVLAVQPRHAAALHQLGALLTQVYGKDKLDEAHRLITAAVQLLPSSAKFRNSLGLVLQAGGRWREAADAFERANEKDPMNVQIMMNLARALREVGRQQRAAEVYGAVTK
;
A
#
# COMPACT_ATOMS: atom_id res chain seq x y z
N MET A 1 24.59 -21.73 -17.60
CA MET A 1 24.45 -20.53 -18.47
C MET A 1 24.03 -19.37 -17.58
N PRO A 2 24.84 -18.31 -17.40
CA PRO A 2 24.41 -17.15 -16.63
C PRO A 2 23.46 -16.33 -17.50
N GLY A 3 22.22 -16.17 -17.04
CA GLY A 3 21.16 -15.44 -17.75
C GLY A 3 21.53 -13.97 -17.94
N ALA A 4 21.16 -13.41 -19.08
CA ALA A 4 21.42 -12.03 -19.47
C ALA A 4 21.00 -11.03 -18.37
N PRO A 5 21.72 -9.91 -18.21
CA PRO A 5 21.26 -8.82 -17.35
C PRO A 5 19.97 -8.27 -17.97
N HIS A 6 18.83 -8.52 -17.34
CA HIS A 6 17.64 -7.73 -17.61
C HIS A 6 18.02 -6.27 -17.44
N THR A 7 17.97 -5.50 -18.53
CA THR A 7 18.31 -4.09 -18.49
C THR A 7 17.29 -3.39 -17.58
N GLY A 8 17.70 -2.34 -16.87
CA GLY A 8 16.76 -1.57 -16.04
C GLY A 8 15.56 -1.04 -16.84
N GLU A 9 15.69 -0.93 -18.17
CA GLU A 9 14.62 -0.57 -19.10
C GLU A 9 13.58 -1.68 -19.28
N GLU A 10 13.99 -2.95 -19.38
CA GLU A 10 13.07 -4.09 -19.43
C GLU A 10 12.29 -4.23 -18.12
N GLU A 11 12.97 -4.07 -16.97
CA GLU A 11 12.34 -4.09 -15.65
C GLU A 11 11.31 -2.97 -15.50
N GLN A 12 11.67 -1.75 -15.89
CA GLN A 12 10.79 -0.59 -15.84
C GLN A 12 9.56 -0.81 -16.73
N ALA A 13 9.73 -1.36 -17.94
CA ALA A 13 8.62 -1.66 -18.84
C ALA A 13 7.63 -2.68 -18.23
N LEU A 14 8.15 -3.74 -17.57
CA LEU A 14 7.33 -4.72 -16.86
C LEU A 14 6.54 -4.06 -15.72
N PHE A 15 7.19 -3.18 -14.96
CA PHE A 15 6.54 -2.46 -13.86
C PHE A 15 5.43 -1.52 -14.35
N ASP A 16 5.68 -0.79 -15.43
CA ASP A 16 4.71 0.15 -16.01
C ASP A 16 3.50 -0.59 -16.60
N GLU A 17 3.73 -1.71 -17.29
CA GLU A 17 2.65 -2.58 -17.77
C GLU A 17 1.81 -3.12 -16.61
N ALA A 18 2.46 -3.62 -15.55
CA ALA A 18 1.77 -4.11 -14.35
C ALA A 18 0.88 -3.03 -13.73
N CYS A 19 1.40 -1.79 -13.63
CA CYS A 19 0.65 -0.64 -13.13
C CYS A 19 -0.53 -0.27 -14.02
N SER A 20 -0.37 -0.34 -15.34
CA SER A 20 -1.46 -0.06 -16.29
C SER A 20 -2.60 -1.08 -16.17
N LEU A 21 -2.25 -2.37 -16.12
CA LEU A 21 -3.21 -3.46 -15.92
C LEU A 21 -3.93 -3.35 -14.58
N HIS A 22 -3.18 -3.11 -13.49
CA HIS A 22 -3.77 -2.93 -12.17
C HIS A 22 -4.71 -1.71 -12.12
N ALA A 23 -4.31 -0.57 -12.69
CA ALA A 23 -5.11 0.65 -12.70
C ALA A 23 -6.39 0.52 -13.54
N SER A 24 -6.33 -0.19 -14.66
CA SER A 24 -7.50 -0.47 -15.51
C SER A 24 -8.41 -1.56 -14.96
N GLY A 25 -7.95 -2.33 -13.96
CA GLY A 25 -8.67 -3.49 -13.42
C GLY A 25 -8.72 -4.69 -14.37
N GLN A 26 -8.02 -4.62 -15.51
CA GLN A 26 -7.97 -5.68 -16.51
C GLN A 26 -6.85 -6.65 -16.17
N GLU A 27 -7.09 -7.95 -16.39
CA GLU A 27 -6.04 -8.98 -16.28
C GLU A 27 -5.26 -8.91 -14.95
N LEU A 28 -5.97 -8.77 -13.82
CA LEU A 28 -5.34 -8.70 -12.48
C LEU A 28 -4.35 -9.86 -12.19
N PRO A 29 -4.59 -11.11 -12.65
CA PRO A 29 -3.59 -12.18 -12.54
C PRO A 29 -2.30 -11.90 -13.32
N ARG A 30 -2.38 -11.24 -14.48
CA ARG A 30 -1.21 -10.82 -15.27
C ARG A 30 -0.46 -9.69 -14.56
N ALA A 31 -1.17 -8.70 -14.02
CA ALA A 31 -0.57 -7.63 -13.23
C ALA A 31 0.21 -8.19 -12.02
N GLU A 32 -0.37 -9.14 -11.29
CA GLU A 32 0.35 -9.85 -10.22
C GLU A 32 1.61 -10.55 -10.73
N SER A 33 1.51 -11.31 -11.83
CA SER A 33 2.66 -12.03 -12.40
C SER A 33 3.78 -11.07 -12.78
N LEU A 34 3.46 -9.91 -13.38
CA LEU A 34 4.44 -8.91 -13.78
C LEU A 34 5.11 -8.26 -12.57
N TYR A 35 4.35 -7.91 -11.53
CA TYR A 35 4.95 -7.42 -10.28
C TYR A 35 5.89 -8.45 -9.65
N ARG A 36 5.53 -9.74 -9.66
CA ARG A 36 6.41 -10.81 -9.18
C ARG A 36 7.67 -10.95 -10.03
N SER A 37 7.58 -10.79 -11.35
CA SER A 37 8.76 -10.78 -12.24
C SER A 37 9.71 -9.62 -11.91
N VAL A 38 9.18 -8.41 -11.71
CA VAL A 38 9.98 -7.25 -11.27
C VAL A 38 10.68 -7.56 -9.96
N LEU A 39 9.97 -8.13 -8.98
CA LEU A 39 10.55 -8.47 -7.68
C LEU A 39 11.52 -9.66 -7.71
N ALA A 40 11.45 -10.54 -8.71
CA ALA A 40 12.41 -11.61 -8.90
C ALA A 40 13.77 -11.07 -9.37
N VAL A 41 13.77 -9.99 -10.17
CA VAL A 41 14.98 -9.30 -10.64
C VAL A 41 15.49 -8.31 -9.58
N GLN A 42 14.59 -7.50 -9.02
CA GLN A 42 14.88 -6.51 -7.99
C GLN A 42 14.01 -6.72 -6.74
N PRO A 43 14.43 -7.58 -5.79
CA PRO A 43 13.66 -7.87 -4.57
C PRO A 43 13.40 -6.64 -3.67
N ARG A 44 14.16 -5.56 -3.85
CA ARG A 44 14.06 -4.31 -3.09
C ARG A 44 13.39 -3.18 -3.90
N HIS A 45 12.63 -3.50 -4.93
CA HIS A 45 11.86 -2.50 -5.69
C HIS A 45 10.67 -2.01 -4.86
N ALA A 46 10.83 -0.87 -4.18
CA ALA A 46 9.86 -0.38 -3.20
C ALA A 46 8.44 -0.17 -3.79
N ALA A 47 8.33 0.35 -5.02
CA ALA A 47 7.04 0.56 -5.66
C ALA A 47 6.34 -0.75 -6.08
N ALA A 48 7.07 -1.75 -6.61
CA ALA A 48 6.51 -3.06 -6.94
C ALA A 48 6.05 -3.83 -5.69
N LEU A 49 6.80 -3.77 -4.59
CA LEU A 49 6.37 -4.30 -3.29
C LEU A 49 5.06 -3.64 -2.84
N HIS A 50 4.98 -2.30 -2.95
CA HIS A 50 3.79 -1.53 -2.60
C HIS A 50 2.58 -1.91 -3.46
N GLN A 51 2.75 -1.94 -4.78
CA GLN A 51 1.64 -2.19 -5.70
C GLN A 51 1.16 -3.65 -5.65
N LEU A 52 2.07 -4.63 -5.54
CA LEU A 52 1.68 -6.02 -5.36
C LEU A 52 0.89 -6.21 -4.07
N GLY A 53 1.34 -5.64 -2.95
CA GLY A 53 0.58 -5.72 -1.69
C GLY A 53 -0.81 -5.08 -1.79
N ALA A 54 -0.93 -3.94 -2.49
CA ALA A 54 -2.22 -3.30 -2.74
C ALA A 54 -3.14 -4.17 -3.61
N LEU A 55 -2.61 -4.75 -4.69
CA LEU A 55 -3.33 -5.69 -5.55
C LEU A 55 -3.82 -6.90 -4.77
N LEU A 56 -2.95 -7.53 -3.98
CA LEU A 56 -3.33 -8.72 -3.21
C LEU A 56 -4.46 -8.44 -2.21
N THR A 57 -4.42 -7.27 -1.58
CA THR A 57 -5.47 -6.81 -0.66
C THR A 57 -6.79 -6.59 -1.39
N GLN A 58 -6.75 -6.00 -2.59
CA GLN A 58 -7.93 -5.70 -3.40
C GLN A 58 -8.59 -6.97 -3.97
N VAL A 59 -7.79 -7.92 -4.45
CA VAL A 59 -8.28 -9.08 -5.21
C VAL A 59 -8.68 -10.24 -4.28
N TYR A 60 -7.83 -10.53 -3.29
CA TYR A 60 -7.97 -11.74 -2.48
C TYR A 60 -8.43 -11.47 -1.05
N GLY A 61 -8.46 -10.19 -0.64
CA GLY A 61 -8.90 -9.79 0.69
C GLY A 61 -8.14 -10.54 1.79
N LYS A 62 -8.87 -11.35 2.58
CA LYS A 62 -8.32 -12.08 3.73
C LYS A 62 -7.34 -13.19 3.34
N ASP A 63 -7.52 -13.83 2.19
CA ASP A 63 -6.75 -15.03 1.82
C ASP A 63 -5.27 -14.73 1.58
N LYS A 64 -4.94 -13.51 1.14
CA LYS A 64 -3.57 -13.05 0.88
C LYS A 64 -3.13 -11.90 1.79
N LEU A 65 -3.87 -11.66 2.86
CA LEU A 65 -3.64 -10.49 3.68
C LEU A 65 -2.27 -10.48 4.37
N ASP A 66 -1.81 -11.64 4.83
CA ASP A 66 -0.49 -11.76 5.46
C ASP A 66 0.65 -11.50 4.46
N GLU A 67 0.48 -11.93 3.21
CA GLU A 67 1.43 -11.65 2.14
C GLU A 67 1.44 -10.16 1.80
N ALA A 68 0.26 -9.56 1.62
CA ALA A 68 0.11 -8.13 1.40
C ALA A 68 0.78 -7.31 2.52
N HIS A 69 0.54 -7.68 3.79
CA HIS A 69 1.12 -7.01 4.95
C HIS A 69 2.64 -7.05 4.93
N ARG A 70 3.25 -8.21 4.64
CA ARG A 70 4.71 -8.33 4.51
C ARG A 70 5.27 -7.46 3.38
N LEU A 71 4.63 -7.47 2.21
CA LEU A 71 5.08 -6.71 1.05
C LEU A 71 5.02 -5.20 1.29
N ILE A 72 3.89 -4.69 1.79
CA ILE A 72 3.74 -3.27 2.11
C ILE A 72 4.70 -2.86 3.24
N THR A 73 4.91 -3.72 4.25
CA THR A 73 5.87 -3.45 5.33
C THR A 73 7.29 -3.31 4.78
N ALA A 74 7.70 -4.19 3.86
CA ALA A 74 8.99 -4.07 3.19
C ALA A 74 9.11 -2.77 2.38
N ALA A 75 8.05 -2.37 1.66
CA ALA A 75 8.02 -1.08 0.95
C ALA A 75 8.19 0.12 1.90
N VAL A 76 7.52 0.11 3.06
CA VAL A 76 7.64 1.15 4.09
C VAL A 76 9.05 1.18 4.71
N GLN A 77 9.68 0.03 4.92
CA GLN A 77 11.06 -0.05 5.42
C GLN A 77 12.07 0.52 4.42
N LEU A 78 11.84 0.32 3.11
CA LEU A 78 12.70 0.87 2.06
C LEU A 78 12.52 2.38 1.87
N LEU A 79 11.28 2.88 1.99
CA LEU A 79 10.98 4.31 1.91
C LEU A 79 10.16 4.80 3.11
N PRO A 80 10.80 4.99 4.28
CA PRO A 80 10.12 5.43 5.50
C PRO A 80 9.65 6.89 5.45
N SER A 81 9.83 7.65 4.39
CA SER A 81 9.23 8.99 4.24
C SER A 81 7.89 8.95 3.50
N SER A 82 7.56 7.84 2.84
CA SER A 82 6.37 7.73 1.99
C SER A 82 5.08 7.65 2.82
N ALA A 83 4.33 8.75 2.86
CA ALA A 83 2.98 8.79 3.42
C ALA A 83 2.05 7.79 2.72
N LYS A 84 2.16 7.69 1.39
CA LYS A 84 1.38 6.74 0.55
C LYS A 84 1.58 5.29 1.00
N PHE A 85 2.81 4.87 1.23
CA PHE A 85 3.08 3.47 1.62
C PHE A 85 2.57 3.17 3.02
N ARG A 86 2.71 4.11 3.96
CA ARG A 86 2.11 3.97 5.30
C ARG A 86 0.59 3.95 5.28
N ASN A 87 -0.03 4.78 4.45
CA ASN A 87 -1.48 4.73 4.26
C ASN A 87 -1.92 3.36 3.72
N SER A 88 -1.22 2.80 2.73
CA SER A 88 -1.50 1.44 2.28
C SER A 88 -1.28 0.39 3.36
N LEU A 89 -0.28 0.54 4.24
CA LEU A 89 -0.09 -0.36 5.38
C LEU A 89 -1.32 -0.32 6.31
N GLY A 90 -1.82 0.88 6.60
CA GLY A 90 -3.05 1.06 7.38
C GLY A 90 -4.27 0.40 6.72
N LEU A 91 -4.40 0.48 5.39
CA LEU A 91 -5.48 -0.18 4.65
C LEU A 91 -5.40 -1.71 4.72
N VAL A 92 -4.20 -2.29 4.65
CA VAL A 92 -4.00 -3.74 4.83
C VAL A 92 -4.36 -4.16 6.25
N LEU A 93 -3.88 -3.43 7.27
CA LEU A 93 -4.19 -3.73 8.67
C LEU A 93 -5.70 -3.62 8.95
N GLN A 94 -6.34 -2.61 8.37
CA GLN A 94 -7.79 -2.43 8.41
C GLN A 94 -8.52 -3.63 7.81
N ALA A 95 -8.11 -4.12 6.63
CA ALA A 95 -8.75 -5.28 5.99
C ALA A 95 -8.64 -6.55 6.84
N GLY A 96 -7.64 -6.63 7.72
CA GLY A 96 -7.48 -7.69 8.72
C GLY A 96 -8.20 -7.47 10.04
N GLY A 97 -8.94 -6.37 10.19
CA GLY A 97 -9.59 -5.99 11.45
C GLY A 97 -8.63 -5.50 12.54
N ARG A 98 -7.36 -5.25 12.21
CA ARG A 98 -6.33 -4.75 13.14
C ARG A 98 -6.42 -3.23 13.28
N TRP A 99 -7.58 -2.75 13.73
CA TRP A 99 -7.95 -1.33 13.72
C TRP A 99 -7.01 -0.43 14.53
N ARG A 100 -6.49 -0.92 15.66
CA ARG A 100 -5.53 -0.16 16.49
C ARG A 100 -4.22 0.11 15.76
N GLU A 101 -3.73 -0.88 15.03
CA GLU A 101 -2.49 -0.76 14.27
C GLU A 101 -2.71 0.03 12.97
N ALA A 102 -3.89 -0.13 12.36
CA ALA A 102 -4.30 0.70 11.23
C ALA A 102 -4.33 2.19 11.62
N ALA A 103 -4.87 2.53 12.79
CA ALA A 103 -4.87 3.90 13.30
C ALA A 103 -3.45 4.46 13.45
N ASP A 104 -2.52 3.73 14.09
CA ASP A 104 -1.11 4.16 14.21
C ASP A 104 -0.45 4.36 12.84
N ALA A 105 -0.68 3.45 11.89
CA ALA A 105 -0.15 3.59 10.52
C ALA A 105 -0.71 4.84 9.81
N PHE A 106 -2.01 5.12 9.95
CA PHE A 106 -2.63 6.31 9.38
C PHE A 106 -2.20 7.60 10.08
N GLU A 107 -2.01 7.60 11.40
CA GLU A 107 -1.47 8.76 12.14
C GLU A 107 -0.08 9.13 11.61
N ARG A 108 0.82 8.15 11.48
CA ARG A 108 2.16 8.37 10.93
C ARG A 108 2.14 8.76 9.46
N ALA A 109 1.15 8.32 8.69
CA ALA A 109 0.97 8.77 7.31
C ALA A 109 0.53 10.25 7.28
N ASN A 110 -0.41 10.62 8.15
CA ASN A 110 -0.92 11.99 8.29
C ASN A 110 0.14 12.96 8.79
N GLU A 111 1.04 12.54 9.68
CA GLU A 111 2.20 13.35 10.09
C GLU A 111 3.13 13.72 8.92
N LYS A 112 3.19 12.88 7.88
CA LYS A 112 4.03 13.14 6.69
C LYS A 112 3.30 13.93 5.61
N ASP A 113 1.99 13.77 5.50
CA ASP A 113 1.16 14.48 4.52
C ASP A 113 -0.19 14.88 5.16
N PRO A 114 -0.19 15.95 5.99
CA PRO A 114 -1.34 16.31 6.83
C PRO A 114 -2.50 16.92 6.03
N MET A 115 -2.29 17.28 4.76
CA MET A 115 -3.31 17.84 3.87
C MET A 115 -3.96 16.78 2.97
N ASN A 116 -3.56 15.52 3.14
CA ASN A 116 -4.09 14.43 2.34
C ASN A 116 -5.45 13.98 2.90
N VAL A 117 -6.51 14.48 2.27
CA VAL A 117 -7.91 14.17 2.64
C VAL A 117 -8.15 12.66 2.74
N GLN A 118 -7.57 11.86 1.82
CA GLN A 118 -7.76 10.41 1.84
C GLN A 118 -7.16 9.76 3.09
N ILE A 119 -5.97 10.21 3.52
CA ILE A 119 -5.32 9.73 4.74
C ILE A 119 -6.12 10.17 5.97
N MET A 120 -6.58 11.42 6.01
CA MET A 120 -7.40 11.95 7.10
C MET A 120 -8.71 11.17 7.26
N MET A 121 -9.40 10.87 6.15
CA MET A 121 -10.63 10.07 6.18
C MET A 121 -10.38 8.64 6.68
N ASN A 122 -9.28 8.02 6.26
CA ASN A 122 -8.89 6.69 6.73
C ASN A 122 -8.55 6.70 8.23
N LEU A 123 -7.79 7.70 8.68
CA LEU A 123 -7.43 7.90 10.07
C LEU A 123 -8.68 8.10 10.94
N ALA A 124 -9.56 9.01 10.55
CA ALA A 124 -10.77 9.30 11.32
C ALA A 124 -11.70 8.08 11.41
N ARG A 125 -11.82 7.29 10.33
CA ARG A 125 -12.53 6.00 10.36
C ARG A 125 -11.88 5.03 11.36
N ALA A 126 -10.57 4.83 11.28
CA ALA A 126 -9.86 3.92 12.19
C ALA A 126 -9.98 4.36 13.66
N LEU A 127 -9.90 5.67 13.93
CA LEU A 127 -10.08 6.25 15.28
C LEU A 127 -11.48 5.99 15.84
N ARG A 128 -12.53 6.03 15.02
CA ARG A 128 -13.89 5.67 15.45
C ARG A 128 -13.99 4.21 15.86
N GLU A 129 -13.44 3.31 15.05
CA GLU A 129 -13.46 1.86 15.32
C GLU A 129 -12.74 1.48 16.62
N VAL A 130 -11.69 2.22 17.00
CA VAL A 130 -10.96 1.98 18.25
C VAL A 130 -11.50 2.77 19.45
N GLY A 131 -12.64 3.45 19.31
CA GLY A 131 -13.29 4.18 20.40
C GLY A 131 -12.60 5.50 20.78
N ARG A 132 -11.97 6.18 19.82
CA ARG A 132 -11.32 7.49 19.99
C ARG A 132 -12.13 8.58 19.30
N GLN A 133 -13.40 8.74 19.70
CA GLN A 133 -14.36 9.61 19.00
C GLN A 133 -13.96 11.08 18.97
N GLN A 134 -13.38 11.62 20.05
CA GLN A 134 -12.95 13.02 20.08
C GLN A 134 -11.89 13.31 19.01
N ARG A 135 -10.82 12.51 18.98
CA ARG A 135 -9.77 12.63 17.95
C ARG A 135 -10.31 12.42 16.54
N ALA A 136 -11.24 11.48 16.35
CA ALA A 136 -11.85 11.28 15.03
C ALA A 136 -12.62 12.53 14.55
N ALA A 137 -13.36 13.19 15.44
CA ALA A 137 -14.10 14.41 15.12
C ALA A 137 -13.15 15.57 14.77
N GLU A 138 -12.03 15.71 15.48
CA GLU A 138 -10.98 16.70 15.15
C GLU A 138 -10.43 16.48 13.75
N VAL A 139 -10.08 15.23 13.41
CA VAL A 139 -9.55 14.88 12.08
C VAL A 139 -10.59 15.12 10.98
N TYR A 140 -11.86 14.75 11.19
CA TYR A 140 -12.92 15.04 10.22
C TYR A 140 -13.15 16.54 10.04
N GLY A 141 -13.16 17.31 11.13
CA GLY A 141 -13.36 18.76 11.07
C GLY A 141 -12.24 19.50 10.34
N ALA A 142 -11.05 18.92 10.26
CA ALA A 142 -9.94 19.44 9.48
C ALA A 142 -10.07 19.17 7.96
N VAL A 143 -10.88 18.19 7.53
CA VAL A 143 -11.16 17.93 6.11
C VAL A 143 -12.13 18.96 5.50
N THR A 144 -13.03 19.50 6.32
CA THR A 144 -14.13 20.39 5.88
C THR A 144 -13.79 21.88 5.91
N LYS A 145 -12.55 22.25 6.26
CA LYS A 145 -12.06 23.64 6.30
C LYS A 145 -11.21 23.92 5.08
#